data_AF-A0A9P7GDX1-F1
#
_entry.id   AF-A0A9P7GDX1-F1
#
_cell.length_a   1.000
_cell.length_b   1.000
_cell.length_c   1.000
_cell.angle_alpha   90.00
_cell.angle_beta   90.00
_cell.angle_gamma   90.00
#
_symmetry.space_group_name_H-M   'P 1'
#
loop_
_entity.id
_entity.type
_entity.pdbx_description
1 polymer ?
#
loop_
_entity_poly.entity_id
_entity_poly.type
_entity_poly.pdbx_seq_one_letter_code
_entity_poly.pdbx_strand_id
1 'polypeptide(L)'
;MLQPGPKPYLPPTLSRDENTWAQLERLSAISGISRSSIAGALSQIHGPWLLHLGARERIAILEATSSLYACIGYQRKEAYILREVLGCILDLMVCGREEDGLSRMSSVPGTSGLGILGLNSTGGGGGNWSGVGVRMSESSDGNESILELLKYVCKVLGINLDAVKLVDIAVSDNEPTTAGDTVSPSHEDYYNDIITGSQDPYGWPELQVGVVREAVAVAEALPGEHGVSISRPRDEYTPPDFPAVAQFALSALKTLQTVLSPGDQYHLYSTSSRALTTARRRGDTKFVEYWSGRPVVSITSAPCVSSTLLLTLPNLTSTTGCR
;
A
#
# COMPACT_ATOMS: atom_id res chain seq x y z
N MET A 1 -24.85 9.48 29.32
CA MET A 1 -24.48 8.43 28.34
C MET A 1 -23.13 8.83 27.78
N LEU A 2 -22.06 8.15 28.22
CA LEU A 2 -20.69 8.45 27.79
C LEU A 2 -20.60 8.12 26.30
N GLN A 3 -20.58 9.14 25.44
CA GLN A 3 -20.16 8.94 24.07
C GLN A 3 -18.69 8.51 24.13
N PRO A 4 -18.32 7.33 23.62
CA PRO A 4 -16.92 7.02 23.41
C PRO A 4 -16.42 8.07 22.40
N GLY A 5 -15.51 8.94 22.85
CA GLY A 5 -14.78 9.80 21.95
C GLY A 5 -13.98 8.97 20.94
N PRO A 6 -13.42 9.60 19.91
CA PRO A 6 -12.65 8.92 18.85
C PRO A 6 -11.32 8.32 19.33
N LYS A 7 -11.09 8.25 20.64
CA LYS A 7 -9.90 7.63 21.23
C LYS A 7 -10.38 6.49 22.12
N PRO A 8 -9.88 5.26 21.94
CA PRO A 8 -10.16 4.16 22.86
C PRO A 8 -9.78 4.63 24.26
N TYR A 9 -10.69 4.46 25.22
CA TYR A 9 -10.46 4.90 26.60
C TYR A 9 -9.36 4.02 27.20
N LEU A 10 -8.12 4.52 27.11
CA LEU A 10 -6.98 3.94 27.79
C LEU A 10 -6.86 4.55 29.19
N PRO A 11 -6.56 3.76 30.23
CA PRO A 11 -6.33 4.31 31.54
C PRO A 11 -5.15 5.29 31.48
N PRO A 12 -5.22 6.46 32.16
CA PRO A 12 -4.19 7.51 32.07
C PRO A 12 -2.77 7.06 32.44
N THR A 13 -2.66 5.96 33.19
CA THR A 13 -1.40 5.34 33.58
C THR A 13 -0.70 4.60 32.45
N LEU A 14 -1.44 4.23 31.39
CA LEU A 14 -0.95 3.50 30.22
C LEU A 14 -0.96 4.35 28.95
N SER A 15 -1.70 5.47 28.92
CA SER A 15 -1.79 6.38 27.77
C SER A 15 -0.54 7.25 27.53
N ARG A 16 0.60 6.94 28.18
CA ARG A 16 1.84 7.70 28.00
C ARG A 16 2.58 7.11 26.80
N ASP A 17 2.88 7.94 25.80
CA ASP A 17 3.44 7.55 24.50
C ASP A 17 4.75 6.75 24.57
N GLU A 18 5.43 6.74 25.71
CA GLU A 18 6.63 5.93 25.92
C GLU A 18 6.59 5.22 27.27
N ASN A 19 5.75 4.19 27.38
CA ASN A 19 5.88 3.23 28.47
C ASN A 19 7.16 2.42 28.26
N THR A 20 8.30 2.95 28.72
CA THR A 20 9.57 2.24 28.72
C THR A 20 9.39 0.90 29.42
N TRP A 21 9.99 -0.16 28.90
CA TRP A 21 9.88 -1.52 29.47
C TRP A 21 10.07 -1.56 31.00
N ALA A 22 11.05 -0.80 31.51
CA ALA A 22 11.32 -0.65 32.94
C ALA A 22 10.13 -0.08 33.75
N GLN A 23 9.37 0.85 33.18
CA GLN A 23 8.16 1.39 33.82
C GLN A 23 7.08 0.33 33.92
N LEU A 24 6.90 -0.49 32.89
CA LEU A 24 5.92 -1.58 32.89
C LEU A 24 6.27 -2.67 33.90
N GLU A 25 7.55 -3.03 34.02
CA GLU A 25 8.03 -3.95 35.06
C GLU A 25 7.80 -3.39 36.46
N ARG A 26 8.07 -2.10 36.66
CA ARG A 26 7.79 -1.42 37.93
C ARG A 26 6.31 -1.45 38.29
N LEU A 27 5.42 -1.16 37.33
CA LEU A 27 3.97 -1.23 37.53
C LEU A 27 3.51 -2.65 37.85
N SER A 28 4.09 -3.66 37.20
CA SER A 28 3.82 -5.06 37.49
C SER A 28 4.26 -5.45 38.91
N ALA A 29 5.44 -4.98 39.35
CA ALA A 29 5.95 -5.22 40.70
C ALA A 29 5.08 -4.55 41.79
N ILE A 30 4.57 -3.34 41.53
CA ILE A 30 3.71 -2.62 42.48
C ILE A 30 2.30 -3.23 42.55
N SER A 31 1.70 -3.55 41.39
CA SER A 31 0.33 -4.06 41.33
C SER A 31 0.22 -5.56 41.67
N GLY A 32 1.32 -6.31 41.57
CA GLY A 32 1.32 -7.77 41.67
C GLY A 32 0.71 -8.47 40.45
N ILE A 33 0.28 -7.73 39.43
CA ILE A 33 -0.33 -8.27 38.22
C ILE A 33 0.74 -8.35 37.13
N SER A 34 1.00 -9.55 36.61
CA SER A 34 1.93 -9.73 35.51
C SER A 34 1.31 -9.30 34.17
N ARG A 35 2.15 -8.78 33.27
CA ARG A 35 1.72 -8.47 31.89
C ARG A 35 1.22 -9.71 31.14
N SER A 36 1.80 -10.87 31.42
CA SER A 36 1.33 -12.14 30.85
C SER A 36 -0.08 -12.49 31.33
N SER A 37 -0.43 -12.18 32.58
CA SER A 37 -1.79 -12.36 33.09
C SER A 37 -2.78 -11.45 32.37
N ILE A 38 -2.43 -10.17 32.16
CA ILE A 38 -3.26 -9.22 31.40
C ILE A 38 -3.42 -9.71 29.96
N ALA A 39 -2.33 -10.09 29.30
CA ALA A 39 -2.37 -10.64 27.95
C ALA A 39 -3.16 -11.95 27.86
N GLY A 40 -3.15 -12.77 28.91
CA GLY A 40 -3.97 -13.97 29.02
C GLY A 40 -5.46 -13.63 29.04
N ALA A 41 -5.87 -12.64 29.82
CA ALA A 41 -7.24 -12.15 29.83
C ALA A 41 -7.65 -11.53 28.47
N LEU A 42 -6.78 -10.71 27.87
CA LEU A 42 -7.02 -10.11 26.55
C LEU A 42 -7.15 -11.17 25.44
N SER A 43 -6.38 -12.25 25.53
CA SER A 43 -6.47 -13.33 24.53
C SER A 43 -7.84 -14.00 24.52
N GLN A 44 -8.57 -13.95 25.63
CA GLN A 44 -9.94 -14.46 25.65
C GLN A 44 -10.83 -13.62 24.76
N ILE A 45 -10.71 -12.27 24.76
CA ILE A 45 -11.54 -11.37 23.92
C ILE A 45 -11.56 -11.80 22.45
N HIS A 46 -10.43 -12.33 21.97
CA HIS A 46 -10.27 -12.85 20.62
C HIS A 46 -10.82 -14.29 20.49
N GLY A 47 -12.14 -14.43 20.46
CA GLY A 47 -12.83 -15.71 20.32
C GLY A 47 -13.95 -15.73 19.27
N PRO A 48 -14.63 -16.88 19.09
CA PRO A 48 -15.64 -17.08 18.04
C PRO A 48 -16.85 -16.12 18.12
N TRP A 49 -17.11 -15.52 19.29
CA TRP A 49 -18.19 -14.54 19.46
C TRP A 49 -17.94 -13.23 18.70
N LEU A 50 -16.69 -12.90 18.36
CA LEU A 50 -16.38 -11.74 17.53
C LEU A 50 -17.09 -11.77 16.18
N LEU A 51 -17.34 -12.97 15.65
CA LEU A 51 -18.06 -13.19 14.38
C LEU A 51 -19.56 -12.87 14.47
N HIS A 52 -20.11 -12.80 15.68
CA HIS A 52 -21.54 -12.52 15.90
C HIS A 52 -21.83 -11.04 16.13
N LEU A 53 -20.78 -10.22 16.27
CA LEU A 53 -20.90 -8.78 16.46
C LEU A 53 -21.03 -8.06 15.12
N GLY A 54 -21.69 -6.90 15.12
CA GLY A 54 -21.70 -6.04 13.94
C GLY A 54 -20.29 -5.53 13.61
N ALA A 55 -19.99 -5.28 12.33
CA ALA A 55 -18.65 -4.87 11.90
C ALA A 55 -18.10 -3.65 12.66
N ARG A 56 -18.95 -2.65 12.95
CA ARG A 56 -18.57 -1.47 13.74
C ARG A 56 -18.19 -1.81 15.19
N GLU A 57 -18.95 -2.70 15.83
CA GLU A 57 -18.68 -3.14 17.20
C GLU A 57 -17.42 -4.00 17.26
N ARG A 58 -17.25 -4.88 16.26
CA ARG A 58 -16.05 -5.70 16.09
C ARG A 58 -14.80 -4.81 15.96
N ILE A 59 -14.83 -3.79 15.10
CA ILE A 59 -13.73 -2.83 14.95
C ILE A 59 -13.43 -2.14 16.29
N ALA A 60 -14.44 -1.61 16.98
CA ALA A 60 -14.23 -0.91 18.25
C ALA A 60 -13.60 -1.81 19.33
N ILE A 61 -14.02 -3.08 19.42
CA ILE A 61 -13.46 -4.04 20.37
C ILE A 61 -12.02 -4.42 20.00
N LEU A 62 -11.75 -4.67 18.72
CA LEU A 62 -10.42 -5.00 18.24
C LEU A 62 -9.44 -3.82 18.43
N GLU A 63 -9.88 -2.59 18.16
CA GLU A 63 -9.11 -1.36 18.38
C GLU A 63 -8.77 -1.15 19.87
N ALA A 64 -9.75 -1.34 20.75
CA ALA A 64 -9.49 -1.27 22.19
C ALA A 64 -8.50 -2.37 22.63
N THR A 65 -8.64 -3.57 22.07
CA THR A 65 -7.77 -4.71 22.38
C THR A 65 -6.34 -4.50 21.87
N SER A 66 -6.17 -3.96 20.65
CA SER A 66 -4.85 -3.62 20.10
C SER A 66 -4.19 -2.53 20.93
N SER A 67 -4.93 -1.49 21.31
CA SER A 67 -4.45 -0.41 22.17
C SER A 67 -3.97 -0.91 23.53
N LEU A 68 -4.67 -1.90 24.11
CA LEU A 68 -4.25 -2.54 25.36
C LEU A 68 -2.98 -3.39 25.17
N TYR A 69 -2.84 -4.10 24.05
CA TYR A 69 -1.60 -4.83 23.72
C TYR A 69 -0.40 -3.88 23.51
N ALA A 70 -0.61 -2.74 22.86
CA ALA A 70 0.39 -1.68 22.70
C ALA A 70 0.85 -1.16 24.06
N CYS A 71 -0.10 -0.85 24.95
CA CYS A 71 0.16 -0.33 26.29
C CYS A 71 1.02 -1.26 27.16
N ILE A 72 0.86 -2.58 27.04
CA ILE A 72 1.64 -3.57 27.80
C ILE A 72 2.94 -3.99 27.08
N GLY A 73 3.20 -3.47 25.88
CA GLY A 73 4.41 -3.70 25.10
C GLY A 73 4.43 -5.00 24.30
N TYR A 74 3.27 -5.63 24.05
CA TYR A 74 3.18 -6.82 23.19
C TYR A 74 2.87 -6.44 21.74
N GLN A 75 3.84 -5.78 21.08
CA GLN A 75 3.71 -5.26 19.71
C GLN A 75 3.26 -6.33 18.70
N ARG A 76 3.73 -7.57 18.81
CA ARG A 76 3.30 -8.65 17.88
C ARG A 76 1.84 -9.05 18.04
N LYS A 77 1.33 -9.05 19.27
CA LYS A 77 -0.08 -9.35 19.53
C LYS A 77 -0.95 -8.19 19.09
N GLU A 78 -0.48 -6.97 19.31
CA GLU A 78 -1.11 -5.77 18.77
C GLU A 78 -1.19 -5.84 17.23
N ALA A 79 -0.08 -6.08 16.52
CA ALA A 79 -0.05 -6.19 15.06
C ALA A 79 -0.97 -7.31 14.54
N TYR A 80 -1.05 -8.44 15.25
CA TYR A 80 -2.01 -9.50 14.94
C TYR A 80 -3.46 -9.00 15.00
N ILE A 81 -3.83 -8.28 16.06
CA ILE A 81 -5.18 -7.71 16.21
C ILE A 81 -5.43 -6.59 15.19
N LEU A 82 -4.44 -5.75 14.89
CA LEU A 82 -4.56 -4.69 13.88
C LEU A 82 -4.78 -5.25 12.47
N ARG A 83 -4.19 -6.41 12.15
CA ARG A 83 -4.48 -7.13 10.90
C ARG A 83 -5.96 -7.56 10.82
N GLU A 84 -6.55 -8.01 11.92
CA GLU A 84 -7.99 -8.31 11.96
C GLU A 84 -8.85 -7.04 11.82
N VAL A 85 -8.40 -5.90 12.38
CA VAL A 85 -9.05 -4.59 12.16
C VAL A 85 -9.03 -4.23 10.68
N LEU A 86 -7.88 -4.36 10.01
CA LEU A 86 -7.73 -4.12 8.58
C LEU A 86 -8.68 -5.02 7.78
N GLY A 87 -8.77 -6.32 8.09
CA GLY A 87 -9.73 -7.23 7.47
C GLY A 87 -11.18 -6.75 7.60
N CYS A 88 -11.59 -6.33 8.80
CA CYS A 88 -12.95 -5.80 9.02
C CYS A 88 -13.22 -4.51 8.23
N ILE A 89 -12.23 -3.62 8.12
CA ILE A 89 -12.35 -2.39 7.33
C ILE A 89 -12.49 -2.73 5.85
N LEU A 90 -11.67 -3.65 5.33
CA LEU A 90 -11.70 -4.05 3.93
C LEU A 90 -13.01 -4.75 3.56
N ASP A 91 -13.55 -5.60 4.42
CA ASP A 91 -14.88 -6.20 4.22
C ASP A 91 -15.96 -5.11 4.08
N LEU A 92 -15.93 -4.09 4.93
CA LEU A 92 -16.84 -2.95 4.83
C LEU A 92 -16.64 -2.13 3.56
N MET A 93 -15.38 -1.94 3.12
CA MET A 93 -15.08 -1.25 1.86
C MET A 93 -15.61 -2.02 0.65
N VAL A 94 -15.47 -3.35 0.64
CA VAL A 94 -16.00 -4.20 -0.43
C VAL A 94 -17.53 -4.16 -0.45
N CYS A 95 -18.18 -4.35 0.70
CA CYS A 95 -19.65 -4.25 0.81
C CYS A 95 -20.16 -2.88 0.36
N GLY A 96 -19.52 -1.79 0.79
CA GLY A 96 -19.91 -0.43 0.38
C GLY A 96 -19.79 -0.20 -1.13
N ARG A 97 -18.79 -0.79 -1.79
CA ARG A 97 -18.63 -0.71 -3.25
C ARG A 97 -19.70 -1.48 -4.02
N GLU A 98 -20.10 -2.64 -3.51
CA GLU A 98 -21.19 -3.42 -4.12
C GLU A 98 -22.51 -2.64 -4.06
N GLU A 99 -22.80 -1.99 -2.92
CA GLU A 99 -23.99 -1.15 -2.74
C GLU A 99 -23.99 0.09 -3.68
N ASP A 100 -22.84 0.72 -3.88
CA ASP A 100 -22.67 1.81 -4.86
C ASP A 100 -22.83 1.33 -6.31
N GLY A 101 -22.40 0.09 -6.61
CA GLY A 101 -22.57 -0.55 -7.91
C GLY A 101 -24.04 -0.85 -8.23
N LEU A 102 -24.80 -1.37 -7.25
CA LEU A 102 -26.24 -1.59 -7.39
C LEU A 102 -27.03 -0.27 -7.53
N SER A 103 -26.59 0.77 -6.84
CA SER A 103 -27.15 2.13 -6.95
C SER A 103 -26.94 2.73 -8.36
N ARG A 104 -25.91 2.28 -9.10
CA ARG A 104 -25.65 2.68 -10.49
C ARG A 104 -26.46 1.89 -11.52
N MET A 105 -26.94 0.69 -11.20
CA MET A 105 -27.78 -0.11 -12.11
C MET A 105 -29.25 0.33 -12.13
N SER A 106 -29.67 1.23 -11.24
CA SER A 106 -31.04 1.77 -11.19
C SER A 106 -31.26 3.01 -12.09
N SER A 107 -30.22 3.53 -12.77
CA SER A 107 -30.30 4.77 -13.56
C SER A 107 -29.98 4.62 -15.05
N VAL A 108 -30.02 3.40 -15.59
CA VAL A 108 -30.11 3.20 -17.05
C VAL A 108 -31.59 3.06 -17.41
N PRO A 109 -32.23 4.05 -18.08
CA PRO A 109 -33.40 3.75 -18.88
C PRO A 109 -32.93 2.80 -19.97
N GLY A 110 -33.50 1.59 -20.01
CA GLY A 110 -33.26 0.65 -21.09
C GLY A 110 -33.55 1.31 -22.43
N THR A 111 -32.51 1.76 -23.13
CA THR A 111 -32.60 2.22 -24.51
C THR A 111 -32.01 1.15 -25.40
N SER A 112 -32.87 0.17 -25.71
CA SER A 112 -32.72 -0.72 -26.86
C SER A 112 -34.12 -1.23 -27.21
N GLY A 113 -34.92 -0.38 -27.83
CA GLY A 113 -36.26 -0.70 -28.30
C GLY A 113 -36.90 0.51 -28.95
N LEU A 114 -37.30 0.37 -30.21
CA LEU A 114 -37.86 1.41 -31.07
C LEU A 114 -38.99 2.21 -30.41
N GLY A 115 -39.01 3.52 -30.69
CA GLY A 115 -39.99 4.45 -30.14
C GLY A 115 -41.44 4.14 -30.49
N ILE A 116 -42.35 4.49 -29.57
CA ILE A 116 -43.73 4.96 -29.77
C ILE A 116 -44.38 5.19 -28.38
N LEU A 117 -44.96 6.40 -28.21
CA LEU A 117 -45.94 6.85 -27.19
C LEU A 117 -45.44 7.09 -25.74
N GLY A 118 -45.82 8.17 -25.05
CA GLY A 118 -46.82 9.19 -25.36
C GLY A 118 -46.84 10.30 -24.31
N LEU A 119 -47.30 11.47 -24.73
CA LEU A 119 -47.82 12.50 -23.83
C LEU A 119 -48.96 11.89 -23.00
N ASN A 120 -48.86 11.91 -21.68
CA ASN A 120 -49.92 12.44 -20.82
C ASN A 120 -49.47 12.52 -19.37
N SER A 121 -49.33 13.77 -18.91
CA SER A 121 -49.68 14.14 -17.55
C SER A 121 -51.13 13.72 -17.29
N THR A 122 -51.37 12.88 -16.28
CA THR A 122 -52.39 13.05 -15.22
C THR A 122 -52.57 11.77 -14.41
N GLY A 123 -52.36 11.88 -13.09
CA GLY A 123 -52.99 11.02 -12.09
C GLY A 123 -52.17 9.84 -11.60
N GLY A 124 -51.74 9.90 -10.33
CA GLY A 124 -51.29 8.72 -9.59
C GLY A 124 -50.15 9.05 -8.64
N GLY A 125 -50.47 9.22 -7.35
CA GLY A 125 -49.51 9.56 -6.31
C GLY A 125 -48.36 8.56 -6.21
N GLY A 126 -47.16 9.11 -6.07
CA GLY A 126 -45.94 8.40 -5.76
C GLY A 126 -44.86 9.46 -5.66
N GLY A 127 -44.41 9.75 -4.45
CA GLY A 127 -43.50 10.86 -4.16
C GLY A 127 -42.30 10.85 -5.10
N ASN A 128 -42.14 11.93 -5.86
CA ASN A 128 -40.89 12.31 -6.51
C ASN A 128 -39.86 12.61 -5.42
N TRP A 129 -39.32 11.56 -4.79
CA TRP A 129 -38.00 11.63 -4.21
C TRP A 129 -37.03 11.63 -5.38
N SER A 130 -36.80 12.83 -5.91
CA SER A 130 -35.58 13.15 -6.62
C SER A 130 -34.43 12.86 -5.65
N GLY A 131 -33.98 11.60 -5.65
CA GLY A 131 -32.82 11.15 -4.90
C GLY A 131 -31.62 11.90 -5.42
N VAL A 132 -31.22 12.96 -4.71
CA VAL A 132 -29.91 13.54 -4.87
C VAL A 132 -28.93 12.45 -4.47
N GLY A 133 -28.37 11.76 -5.45
CA GLY A 133 -27.26 10.84 -5.25
C GLY A 133 -26.08 11.65 -4.73
N VAL A 134 -25.96 11.77 -3.41
CA VAL A 134 -24.77 12.32 -2.77
C VAL A 134 -23.66 11.32 -3.05
N ARG A 135 -22.83 11.62 -4.06
CA ARG A 135 -21.57 10.91 -4.28
C ARG A 135 -20.70 11.21 -3.07
N MET A 136 -20.66 10.30 -2.11
CA MET A 136 -19.71 10.41 -1.01
C MET A 136 -18.32 10.37 -1.62
N SER A 137 -17.58 11.47 -1.46
CA SER A 137 -16.18 11.50 -1.85
C SER A 137 -15.46 10.53 -0.94
N GLU A 138 -14.89 9.48 -1.51
CA GLU A 138 -13.95 8.64 -0.79
C GLU A 138 -12.82 9.53 -0.24
N SER A 139 -12.52 9.37 1.04
CA SER A 139 -11.51 10.16 1.73
C SER A 139 -10.13 9.58 1.42
N SER A 140 -9.31 10.33 0.67
CA SER A 140 -7.91 9.95 0.41
C SER A 140 -7.09 9.81 1.70
N ASP A 141 -7.40 10.64 2.72
CA ASP A 141 -6.80 10.59 4.06
C ASP A 141 -7.00 9.23 4.76
N GLY A 142 -8.18 8.62 4.57
CA GLY A 142 -8.48 7.29 5.09
C GLY A 142 -7.66 6.19 4.41
N ASN A 143 -7.44 6.29 3.10
CA ASN A 143 -6.65 5.31 2.34
C ASN A 143 -5.19 5.35 2.75
N GLU A 144 -4.62 6.56 2.90
CA GLU A 144 -3.24 6.71 3.38
C GLU A 144 -3.10 6.18 4.81
N SER A 145 -4.07 6.44 5.69
CA SER A 145 -4.09 5.89 7.05
C SER A 145 -4.10 4.36 7.08
N ILE A 146 -4.82 3.71 6.15
CA ILE A 146 -4.83 2.24 6.01
C ILE A 146 -3.46 1.73 5.54
N LEU A 147 -2.83 2.41 4.58
CA LEU A 147 -1.49 2.07 4.10
C LEU A 147 -0.43 2.26 5.19
N GLU A 148 -0.51 3.33 5.98
CA GLU A 148 0.38 3.57 7.13
C GLU A 148 0.22 2.49 8.20
N LEU A 149 -1.01 2.13 8.54
CA LEU A 149 -1.30 1.04 9.48
C LEU A 149 -0.74 -0.29 8.98
N LEU A 150 -0.89 -0.58 7.69
CA LEU A 150 -0.35 -1.78 7.05
C LEU A 150 1.18 -1.81 7.08
N LYS A 151 1.85 -0.67 6.80
CA LYS A 151 3.31 -0.52 6.94
C LYS A 151 3.75 -0.78 8.38
N TYR A 152 3.04 -0.25 9.37
CA TYR A 152 3.32 -0.50 10.78
C TYR A 152 3.22 -1.99 11.14
N VAL A 153 2.12 -2.65 10.76
CA VAL A 153 1.91 -4.10 10.98
C VAL A 153 3.04 -4.91 10.35
N CYS A 154 3.39 -4.61 9.10
CA CYS A 154 4.48 -5.30 8.40
C CYS A 154 5.82 -5.09 9.10
N LYS A 155 6.13 -3.85 9.52
CA LYS A 155 7.37 -3.52 10.25
C LYS A 155 7.49 -4.29 11.57
N VAL A 156 6.42 -4.38 12.34
CA VAL A 156 6.39 -5.15 13.61
C VAL A 156 6.61 -6.64 13.38
N LEU A 157 6.15 -7.17 12.24
CA LEU A 157 6.35 -8.56 11.83
C LEU A 157 7.69 -8.82 11.13
N GLY A 158 8.57 -7.81 11.05
CA GLY A 158 9.90 -7.91 10.47
C GLY A 158 9.94 -7.78 8.94
N ILE A 159 8.88 -7.26 8.31
CA ILE A 159 8.81 -6.99 6.88
C ILE A 159 8.99 -5.49 6.65
N ASN A 160 10.02 -5.11 5.90
CA ASN A 160 10.24 -3.72 5.55
C ASN A 160 9.63 -3.41 4.17
N LEU A 161 8.43 -2.82 4.15
CA LEU A 161 7.75 -2.40 2.92
C LEU A 161 8.32 -1.10 2.31
N ASP A 162 9.19 -0.39 3.03
CA ASP A 162 9.86 0.83 2.58
C ASP A 162 11.31 0.59 2.16
N ALA A 163 11.70 -0.68 1.96
CA ALA A 163 13.05 -1.07 1.55
C ALA A 163 13.44 -0.55 0.15
N VAL A 164 12.44 -0.22 -0.67
CA VAL A 164 12.56 0.42 -1.98
C VAL A 164 11.81 1.76 -1.92
N LYS A 165 12.49 2.86 -2.27
CA LYS A 165 11.91 4.21 -2.22
C LYS A 165 11.29 4.60 -3.56
N LEU A 166 10.26 5.43 -3.49
CA LEU A 166 9.69 6.14 -4.63
C LEU A 166 10.32 7.55 -4.70
N VAL A 167 10.82 7.92 -5.88
CA VAL A 167 11.52 9.20 -6.14
C VAL A 167 10.75 9.98 -7.20
N ASP A 168 10.46 11.26 -6.92
CA ASP A 168 9.75 12.15 -7.84
C ASP A 168 10.76 12.94 -8.70
N ILE A 169 10.64 12.86 -10.04
CA ILE A 169 11.55 13.58 -10.97
C ILE A 169 11.33 15.10 -10.95
N ALA A 170 10.13 15.57 -10.59
CA ALA A 170 9.78 16.99 -10.66
C ALA A 170 10.46 17.87 -9.59
N VAL A 171 10.99 17.27 -8.51
CA VAL A 171 11.66 18.00 -7.43
C VAL A 171 13.18 18.09 -7.64
N SER A 172 13.76 17.24 -8.49
CA SER A 172 15.21 17.24 -8.75
C SER A 172 15.71 18.36 -9.69
N ASP A 173 14.81 19.09 -10.36
CA ASP A 173 15.20 20.10 -11.37
C ASP A 173 15.14 21.57 -10.88
N ASN A 174 14.67 21.86 -9.66
CA ASN A 174 14.36 23.22 -9.21
C ASN A 174 15.09 23.73 -7.95
N GLU A 175 16.13 23.03 -7.46
CA GLU A 175 17.07 23.65 -6.51
C GLU A 175 18.31 24.15 -7.27
N PRO A 176 18.58 25.47 -7.31
CA PRO A 176 19.83 25.98 -7.84
C PRO A 176 20.96 25.48 -6.94
N THR A 177 21.73 24.58 -7.52
CA THR A 177 22.95 23.98 -6.98
C THR A 177 23.89 25.08 -6.48
N THR A 178 23.94 25.29 -5.16
CA THR A 178 25.16 25.82 -4.54
C THR A 178 26.24 24.77 -4.80
N ALA A 179 27.15 25.07 -5.73
CA ALA A 179 28.26 24.23 -6.09
C ALA A 179 29.03 23.77 -4.83
N GLY A 180 28.88 22.51 -4.46
CA GLY A 180 29.51 21.98 -3.25
C GLY A 180 29.06 20.62 -2.73
N ASP A 181 27.96 20.03 -3.22
CA ASP A 181 27.52 18.72 -2.71
C ASP A 181 27.04 17.80 -3.83
N THR A 182 27.99 17.20 -4.54
CA THR A 182 27.81 15.84 -5.06
C THR A 182 27.56 14.94 -3.86
N VAL A 183 26.29 14.77 -3.47
CA VAL A 183 25.88 13.71 -2.55
C VAL A 183 26.07 12.38 -3.28
N SER A 184 27.33 11.95 -3.32
CA SER A 184 27.63 10.52 -3.33
C SER A 184 26.85 9.95 -2.15
N PRO A 185 26.07 8.86 -2.32
CA PRO A 185 25.43 8.21 -1.18
C PRO A 185 26.52 7.97 -0.14
N SER A 186 26.29 8.53 1.05
CA SER A 186 27.31 8.60 2.06
C SER A 186 27.77 7.19 2.40
N HIS A 187 29.02 7.02 2.83
CA HIS A 187 29.52 5.72 3.28
C HIS A 187 28.62 5.13 4.39
N GLU A 188 27.88 5.96 5.13
CA GLU A 188 26.86 5.59 6.10
C GLU A 188 25.62 4.93 5.46
N ASP A 189 25.14 5.41 4.30
CA ASP A 189 24.02 4.79 3.58
C ASP A 189 24.39 3.40 3.04
N TYR A 190 25.65 3.22 2.64
CA TYR A 190 26.22 1.93 2.21
C TYR A 190 26.25 0.91 3.36
N TYR A 191 26.66 1.33 4.56
CA TYR A 191 26.65 0.45 5.73
C TYR A 191 25.22 0.13 6.18
N ASN A 192 24.31 1.11 6.15
CA ASN A 192 22.93 0.89 6.54
C ASN A 192 22.19 -0.09 5.63
N ASP A 193 22.33 -0.02 4.30
CA ASP A 193 21.69 -0.96 3.35
C ASP A 193 22.26 -2.39 3.46
N ILE A 194 23.57 -2.52 3.74
CA ILE A 194 24.19 -3.82 4.02
C ILE A 194 23.73 -4.39 5.37
N ILE A 195 23.64 -3.56 6.41
CA ILE A 195 23.19 -3.98 7.75
C ILE A 195 21.71 -4.36 7.72
N THR A 196 20.85 -3.60 7.03
CA THR A 196 19.43 -3.96 6.86
C THR A 196 19.22 -5.16 5.94
N GLY A 197 20.04 -5.35 4.91
CA GLY A 197 20.01 -6.55 4.07
C GLY A 197 20.53 -7.81 4.77
N SER A 198 21.28 -7.67 5.87
CA SER A 198 21.85 -8.77 6.66
C SER A 198 21.05 -9.11 7.92
N GLN A 199 19.98 -8.38 8.23
CA GLN A 199 19.08 -8.79 9.31
C GLN A 199 18.24 -9.95 8.82
N ASP A 200 18.55 -11.15 9.33
CA ASP A 200 17.67 -12.30 9.19
C ASP A 200 16.24 -11.85 9.59
N PRO A 201 15.25 -12.02 8.71
CA PRO A 201 13.90 -11.58 9.01
C PRO A 201 13.43 -12.33 10.26
N TYR A 202 13.27 -11.60 11.36
CA TYR A 202 12.77 -12.21 12.58
C TYR A 202 11.32 -12.62 12.33
N GLY A 203 11.05 -13.92 12.28
CA GLY A 203 9.67 -14.41 12.30
C GLY A 203 9.50 -15.81 11.76
N TRP A 204 8.24 -16.14 11.51
CA TRP A 204 7.88 -17.31 10.72
C TRP A 204 7.83 -16.87 9.25
N PRO A 205 8.77 -17.30 8.39
CA PRO A 205 8.86 -16.86 7.01
C PRO A 205 7.56 -17.10 6.22
N GLU A 206 6.86 -18.19 6.51
CA GLU A 206 5.59 -18.54 5.87
C GLU A 206 4.48 -17.52 6.21
N LEU A 207 4.46 -17.05 7.47
CA LEU A 207 3.52 -16.01 7.89
C LEU A 207 3.86 -14.68 7.21
N GLN A 208 5.13 -14.34 7.08
CA GLN A 208 5.56 -13.10 6.45
C GLN A 208 5.17 -13.03 4.98
N VAL A 209 5.37 -14.13 4.23
CA VAL A 209 4.91 -14.23 2.83
C VAL A 209 3.39 -14.07 2.74
N GLY A 210 2.63 -14.71 3.66
CA GLY A 210 1.18 -14.54 3.73
C GLY A 210 0.74 -13.09 3.96
N VAL A 211 1.41 -12.39 4.87
CA VAL A 211 1.15 -10.97 5.19
C VAL A 211 1.51 -10.07 4.01
N VAL A 212 2.61 -10.32 3.31
CA VAL A 212 2.97 -9.55 2.10
C VAL A 212 1.91 -9.70 1.00
N ARG A 213 1.42 -10.92 0.76
CA ARG A 213 0.38 -11.15 -0.25
C ARG A 213 -0.89 -10.39 0.07
N GLU A 214 -1.29 -10.38 1.34
CA GLU A 214 -2.40 -9.55 1.82
C GLU A 214 -2.10 -8.07 1.63
N ALA A 215 -0.92 -7.59 2.06
CA ALA A 215 -0.53 -6.18 1.94
C ALA A 215 -0.59 -5.67 0.50
N VAL A 216 -0.12 -6.46 -0.46
CA VAL A 216 -0.22 -6.14 -1.90
C VAL A 216 -1.67 -6.11 -2.35
N ALA A 217 -2.49 -7.09 -1.93
CA ALA A 217 -3.93 -7.11 -2.26
C ALA A 217 -4.69 -5.91 -1.65
N VAL A 218 -4.35 -5.50 -0.43
CA VAL A 218 -4.90 -4.28 0.20
C VAL A 218 -4.55 -3.05 -0.61
N ALA A 219 -3.27 -2.87 -0.95
CA ALA A 219 -2.82 -1.73 -1.75
C ALA A 219 -3.46 -1.70 -3.15
N GLU A 220 -3.73 -2.87 -3.75
CA GLU A 220 -4.47 -2.97 -5.02
C GLU A 220 -5.97 -2.67 -4.86
N ALA A 221 -6.55 -2.95 -3.69
CA ALA A 221 -7.95 -2.69 -3.41
C ALA A 221 -8.23 -1.21 -3.11
N LEU A 222 -7.28 -0.48 -2.54
CA LEU A 222 -7.44 0.94 -2.23
C LEU A 222 -7.37 1.80 -3.51
N PRO A 223 -8.32 2.72 -3.74
CA PRO A 223 -8.27 3.67 -4.85
C PRO A 223 -7.26 4.77 -4.51
N GLY A 224 -6.47 5.12 -5.52
CA GLY A 224 -5.29 5.91 -5.33
C GLY A 224 -5.49 7.42 -5.39
N GLU A 225 -4.56 8.10 -4.74
CA GLU A 225 -4.47 9.54 -4.71
C GLU A 225 -3.93 10.09 -6.04
N HIS A 226 -4.51 11.19 -6.51
CA HIS A 226 -3.79 12.14 -7.34
C HIS A 226 -3.82 13.51 -6.67
N GLY A 227 -2.75 13.83 -5.96
CA GLY A 227 -2.34 15.22 -5.79
C GLY A 227 -1.81 15.71 -7.13
N VAL A 228 -2.61 16.50 -7.85
CA VAL A 228 -2.26 17.83 -8.36
C VAL A 228 -3.57 18.56 -8.67
N SER A 229 -3.87 19.54 -7.83
CA SER A 229 -4.67 20.71 -8.12
C SER A 229 -4.32 21.31 -9.49
N ILE A 230 -5.28 21.33 -10.41
CA ILE A 230 -5.73 22.47 -11.24
C ILE A 230 -6.67 21.92 -12.32
N SER A 231 -7.98 22.08 -12.06
CA SER A 231 -9.06 22.19 -13.05
C SER A 231 -9.05 21.20 -14.24
N ARG A 232 -9.55 19.97 -14.02
CA ARG A 232 -10.17 19.19 -15.09
C ARG A 232 -11.53 18.62 -14.66
N PRO A 233 -12.51 18.53 -15.57
CA PRO A 233 -13.83 18.02 -15.27
C PRO A 233 -13.78 16.53 -14.93
N ARG A 234 -14.65 16.18 -13.99
CA ARG A 234 -14.52 15.15 -12.96
C ARG A 234 -15.47 14.01 -13.28
N ASP A 235 -15.14 13.17 -14.26
CA ASP A 235 -15.86 11.93 -14.56
C ASP A 235 -14.86 10.87 -15.05
N GLU A 236 -14.02 10.35 -14.16
CA GLU A 236 -13.30 9.11 -14.45
C GLU A 236 -13.03 8.34 -13.15
N TYR A 237 -13.21 7.03 -13.25
CA TYR A 237 -13.04 6.02 -12.22
C TYR A 237 -11.69 6.19 -11.48
N THR A 238 -11.72 6.58 -10.20
CA THR A 238 -10.50 6.76 -9.38
C THR A 238 -9.79 5.41 -9.21
N PRO A 239 -8.59 5.24 -9.77
CA PRO A 239 -7.97 3.93 -9.87
C PRO A 239 -6.93 3.71 -8.76
N PRO A 240 -6.48 2.47 -8.45
CA PRO A 240 -5.70 2.16 -7.25
C PRO A 240 -4.35 2.88 -7.10
N ASP A 241 -3.78 2.87 -5.89
CA ASP A 241 -2.44 3.41 -5.60
C ASP A 241 -1.34 2.53 -6.21
N PHE A 242 -1.23 2.55 -7.54
CA PHE A 242 -0.17 1.85 -8.27
C PHE A 242 1.26 2.10 -7.76
N PRO A 243 1.65 3.33 -7.32
CA PRO A 243 2.97 3.51 -6.73
C PRO A 243 3.15 2.70 -5.44
N ALA A 244 2.16 2.66 -4.55
CA ALA A 244 2.24 1.88 -3.30
C ALA A 244 2.29 0.37 -3.57
N VAL A 245 1.48 -0.13 -4.51
CA VAL A 245 1.51 -1.53 -4.96
C VAL A 245 2.89 -1.92 -5.49
N ALA A 246 3.47 -1.08 -6.35
CA ALA A 246 4.80 -1.29 -6.89
C ALA A 246 5.88 -1.28 -5.80
N GLN A 247 5.79 -0.32 -4.88
CA GLN A 247 6.72 -0.20 -3.75
C GLN A 247 6.67 -1.45 -2.87
N PHE A 248 5.48 -1.89 -2.44
CA PHE A 248 5.32 -3.04 -1.56
C PHE A 248 5.82 -4.33 -2.21
N ALA A 249 5.47 -4.56 -3.48
CA ALA A 249 5.91 -5.75 -4.20
C ALA A 249 7.44 -5.79 -4.41
N LEU A 250 8.07 -4.66 -4.72
CA LEU A 250 9.53 -4.58 -4.91
C LEU A 250 10.28 -4.64 -3.58
N SER A 251 9.78 -3.98 -2.54
CA SER A 251 10.35 -4.08 -1.18
C SER A 251 10.27 -5.50 -0.63
N ALA A 252 9.16 -6.22 -0.88
CA ALA A 252 9.04 -7.62 -0.53
C ALA A 252 10.02 -8.51 -1.31
N LEU A 253 10.21 -8.25 -2.60
CA LEU A 253 11.21 -8.96 -3.41
C LEU A 253 12.64 -8.74 -2.89
N LYS A 254 12.98 -7.51 -2.47
CA LYS A 254 14.29 -7.18 -1.90
C LYS A 254 14.53 -7.88 -0.56
N THR A 255 13.52 -7.87 0.32
CA THR A 255 13.69 -8.31 1.72
C THR A 255 13.45 -9.80 1.94
N LEU A 256 12.57 -10.43 1.16
CA LEU A 256 12.15 -11.84 1.35
C LEU A 256 12.60 -12.77 0.21
N GLN A 257 13.57 -12.36 -0.61
CA GLN A 257 14.00 -13.12 -1.79
C GLN A 257 14.37 -14.58 -1.48
N THR A 258 15.03 -14.81 -0.34
CA THR A 258 15.50 -16.14 0.08
C THR A 258 14.38 -17.09 0.49
N VAL A 259 13.22 -16.53 0.87
CA VAL A 259 12.06 -17.25 1.42
C VAL A 259 10.96 -17.43 0.36
N LEU A 260 10.84 -16.48 -0.57
CA LEU A 260 9.78 -16.49 -1.58
C LEU A 260 9.95 -17.65 -2.57
N SER A 261 8.84 -18.33 -2.88
CA SER A 261 8.82 -19.32 -3.96
C SER A 261 9.06 -18.66 -5.32
N PRO A 262 9.62 -19.37 -6.32
CA PRO A 262 9.82 -18.80 -7.66
C PRO A 262 8.53 -18.25 -8.29
N GLY A 263 7.39 -18.89 -7.99
CA GLY A 263 6.07 -18.42 -8.43
C GLY A 263 5.68 -17.08 -7.81
N ASP A 264 5.92 -16.90 -6.51
CA ASP A 264 5.66 -15.64 -5.81
C ASP A 264 6.59 -14.52 -6.28
N GLN A 265 7.87 -14.84 -6.51
CA GLN A 265 8.84 -13.90 -7.04
C GLN A 265 8.38 -13.36 -8.41
N TYR A 266 7.99 -14.26 -9.31
CA TYR A 266 7.46 -13.88 -10.62
C TYR A 266 6.16 -13.06 -10.50
N HIS A 267 5.24 -13.47 -9.62
CA HIS A 267 3.99 -12.75 -9.41
C HIS A 267 4.22 -11.33 -8.92
N LEU A 268 5.00 -11.13 -7.85
CA LEU A 268 5.33 -9.81 -7.32
C LEU A 268 6.05 -8.93 -8.36
N TYR A 269 6.96 -9.51 -9.14
CA TYR A 269 7.65 -8.80 -10.21
C TYR A 269 6.68 -8.38 -11.33
N SER A 270 5.79 -9.28 -11.76
CA SER A 270 4.78 -9.00 -12.77
C SER A 270 3.79 -7.92 -12.30
N THR A 271 3.31 -8.03 -11.05
CA THR A 271 2.40 -7.06 -10.43
C THR A 271 3.03 -5.68 -10.33
N SER A 272 4.26 -5.57 -9.81
CA SER A 272 4.98 -4.29 -9.75
C SER A 272 5.22 -3.69 -11.13
N SER A 273 5.65 -4.50 -12.10
CA SER A 273 5.88 -4.04 -13.49
C SER A 273 4.60 -3.50 -14.14
N ARG A 274 3.47 -4.21 -13.94
CA ARG A 274 2.15 -3.78 -14.42
C ARG A 274 1.70 -2.51 -13.72
N ALA A 275 1.89 -2.42 -12.41
CA ALA A 275 1.51 -1.25 -11.62
C ALA A 275 2.29 -0.01 -12.07
N LEU A 276 3.61 -0.09 -12.20
CA LEU A 276 4.45 1.02 -12.70
C LEU A 276 4.11 1.44 -14.12
N THR A 277 3.85 0.47 -15.01
CA THR A 277 3.43 0.79 -16.39
C THR A 277 2.10 1.53 -16.40
N THR A 278 1.19 1.15 -15.50
CA THR A 278 -0.12 1.81 -15.36
C THR A 278 0.02 3.20 -14.75
N ALA A 279 0.83 3.36 -13.71
CA ALA A 279 1.15 4.65 -13.09
C ALA A 279 1.73 5.65 -14.12
N ARG A 280 2.73 5.22 -14.89
CA ARG A 280 3.36 6.03 -15.96
C ARG A 280 2.36 6.47 -17.02
N ARG A 281 1.46 5.60 -17.45
CA ARG A 281 0.41 5.94 -18.44
C ARG A 281 -0.57 6.98 -17.91
N ARG A 282 -0.70 7.11 -16.60
CA ARG A 282 -1.58 8.09 -15.93
C ARG A 282 -0.91 9.42 -15.64
N GLY A 283 0.37 9.57 -16.00
CA GLY A 283 1.12 10.79 -15.76
C GLY A 283 1.72 10.85 -14.37
N ASP A 284 1.75 9.74 -13.63
CA ASP A 284 2.49 9.69 -12.38
C ASP A 284 4.00 9.87 -12.66
N THR A 285 4.62 10.75 -11.89
CA THR A 285 6.04 11.11 -12.02
C THR A 285 6.94 10.42 -11.01
N LYS A 286 6.37 9.56 -10.16
CA LYS A 286 7.14 8.75 -9.20
C LYS A 286 7.85 7.60 -9.94
N PHE A 287 9.13 7.41 -9.63
CA PHE A 287 9.93 6.29 -10.10
C PHE A 287 10.43 5.47 -8.92
N VAL A 288 10.62 4.18 -9.16
CA VAL A 288 11.21 3.29 -8.15
C VAL A 288 12.72 3.42 -8.19
N GLU A 289 13.32 3.66 -7.03
CA GLU A 289 14.76 3.65 -6.83
C GLU A 289 15.36 2.30 -7.26
N TYR A 290 16.47 2.34 -7.97
CA TYR A 290 17.20 1.13 -8.33
C TYR A 290 17.87 0.54 -7.09
N TRP A 291 17.56 -0.71 -6.76
CA TRP A 291 17.92 -1.33 -5.48
C TRP A 291 18.81 -2.57 -5.58
N SER A 292 19.22 -3.02 -6.77
CA SER A 292 20.17 -4.14 -6.94
C SER A 292 21.65 -3.71 -6.82
N GLY A 293 21.92 -2.71 -5.98
CA GLY A 293 23.27 -2.23 -5.66
C GLY A 293 23.88 -1.32 -6.72
N ARG A 294 25.19 -1.46 -6.98
CA ARG A 294 25.92 -0.72 -8.02
C ARG A 294 26.30 -1.67 -9.16
N PRO A 295 25.43 -1.92 -10.15
CA PRO A 295 25.77 -2.76 -11.31
C PRO A 295 26.88 -2.14 -12.14
N VAL A 296 27.02 -0.81 -12.08
CA VAL A 296 28.05 -0.05 -12.76
C VAL A 296 29.12 0.32 -11.73
N VAL A 297 30.18 -0.47 -11.70
CA VAL A 297 31.35 -0.25 -10.81
C VAL A 297 32.29 0.81 -11.40
N SER A 298 32.43 0.86 -12.73
CA SER A 298 33.18 1.89 -13.43
C SER A 298 32.78 1.93 -14.91
N ILE A 299 32.56 3.11 -15.46
CA ILE A 299 32.45 3.32 -16.91
C ILE A 299 33.81 3.84 -17.37
N THR A 300 34.58 2.99 -18.05
CA THR A 300 35.81 3.42 -18.73
C THR A 300 35.49 3.57 -20.20
N SER A 301 35.67 4.77 -20.76
CA SER A 301 35.57 4.98 -22.20
C SER A 301 36.74 4.26 -22.87
N ALA A 302 36.45 3.17 -23.59
CA ALA A 302 37.46 2.55 -24.43
C ALA A 302 37.77 3.49 -25.61
N PRO A 303 39.04 3.84 -25.86
CA PRO A 303 39.39 4.58 -27.05
C PRO A 303 39.02 3.73 -28.25
N CYS A 304 38.14 4.25 -29.10
CA CYS A 304 37.74 3.59 -30.34
C CYS A 304 39.00 3.48 -31.21
N VAL A 305 39.57 2.28 -31.31
CA VAL A 305 40.69 2.03 -32.20
C VAL A 305 40.14 2.29 -33.60
N SER A 306 40.67 3.31 -34.27
CA SER A 306 40.36 3.59 -35.67
C SER A 306 41.01 2.53 -36.55
N SER A 307 40.64 1.26 -36.38
CA SER A 307 40.92 0.24 -37.36
C SER A 307 39.96 0.51 -38.51
N THR A 308 40.54 1.00 -39.60
CA THR A 308 39.93 1.14 -40.91
C THR A 308 39.09 -0.11 -41.19
N LEU A 309 37.76 0.02 -41.09
CA LEU A 309 36.83 -1.00 -41.55
C LEU A 309 37.02 -1.09 -43.07
N LEU A 310 37.86 -2.03 -43.49
CA LEU A 310 38.03 -2.40 -44.88
C LEU A 310 36.74 -3.11 -45.28
N LEU A 311 35.75 -2.32 -45.71
CA LEU A 311 34.53 -2.77 -46.34
C LEU A 311 34.91 -3.46 -47.65
N THR A 312 35.19 -4.76 -47.60
CA THR A 312 35.09 -5.62 -48.78
C THR A 312 33.63 -5.69 -49.17
N LEU A 313 33.22 -4.78 -50.06
CA LEU A 313 31.95 -4.89 -50.78
C LEU A 313 31.97 -6.22 -51.56
N PRO A 314 31.00 -7.13 -51.34
CA PRO A 314 30.87 -8.30 -52.18
C PRO A 314 30.49 -7.86 -53.61
N ASN A 315 31.28 -8.31 -54.59
CA ASN A 315 31.01 -8.16 -56.01
C ASN A 315 29.57 -8.60 -56.33
N LEU A 316 28.69 -7.64 -56.57
CA LEU A 316 27.45 -7.84 -57.29
C LEU A 316 27.81 -7.96 -58.77
N THR A 317 28.12 -9.18 -59.21
CA THR A 317 28.03 -9.54 -60.63
C THR A 317 26.55 -9.53 -61.02
N SER A 318 26.09 -8.39 -61.53
CA SER A 318 24.83 -8.29 -62.26
C SER A 318 25.14 -8.11 -63.74
N THR A 319 24.90 -9.19 -64.46
CA THR A 319 24.69 -9.27 -65.90
C THR A 319 23.69 -8.22 -66.40
N THR A 320 24.08 -7.42 -67.40
CA THR A 320 23.22 -7.02 -68.52
C THR A 320 24.09 -6.68 -69.74
N GLY A 321 23.82 -7.35 -70.86
CA GLY A 321 24.52 -7.16 -72.14
C GLY A 321 23.96 -6.01 -72.98
N CYS A 322 24.71 -5.65 -74.03
CA CYS A 322 24.24 -5.21 -75.36
C CYS A 322 25.43 -4.70 -76.21
N ARG A 323 25.97 -5.55 -77.09
CA ARG A 323 25.96 -5.34 -78.56
C ARG A 323 26.55 -6.55 -79.26
#